data_AF-A0A2F0PGZ6-F1
#
_entry.id   AF-A0A2F0PGZ6-F1
#
_cell.length_a   1.000
_cell.length_b   1.000
_cell.length_c   1.000
_cell.angle_alpha   90.00
_cell.angle_beta   90.00
_cell.angle_gamma   90.00
#
_symmetry.space_group_name_H-M   'P 1'
#
loop_
_entity.id
_entity.type
_entity.pdbx_description
1 polymer ?
#
loop_
_entity_poly.entity_id
_entity_poly.type
_entity_poly.pdbx_seq_one_letter_code
_entity_poly.pdbx_strand_id
1 'polypeptide(L)'
;MSLSRFQLQFHLEKQANNIRQSPAFHTAIVKHGELLKETYKKHPLFYKIIFRNSRFIICSTILSIYYHQPTAGLKDIKAFFKGKNMISENSLDSFLFFLRVGRRLEVKPCEHDKRQLRYKPTPHALAETQALIASMARPYQALAPQMPIAALLAAPDFLPTFFAAYGQLMLKEIYLIDLVQQSGLFISKDAGHMVLLMLHIESIRQNSPFLLLSSAKIAKSCSVSRAHVNRILQAAEKSGLLTTTNNVVIELNSSFFIMAERYFSLYFAMVEFGLERVWHTPQAAEPR
;
A
#
# COMPACT_ATOMS: atom_id res chain seq x y z
N MET A 1 -16.08 8.05 18.45
CA MET A 1 -16.94 8.43 17.31
C MET A 1 -16.18 8.16 16.02
N SER A 2 -16.79 7.53 15.01
CA SER A 2 -16.14 7.31 13.71
C SER A 2 -16.13 8.62 12.92
N LEU A 3 -14.96 9.05 12.43
CA LEU A 3 -14.83 10.26 11.63
C LEU A 3 -15.59 10.14 10.31
N SER A 4 -16.16 11.24 9.80
CA SER A 4 -16.76 11.26 8.46
C SER A 4 -15.69 11.10 7.38
N ARG A 5 -16.10 10.70 6.15
CA ARG A 5 -15.18 10.60 5.01
C ARG A 5 -14.44 11.92 4.75
N PHE A 6 -15.16 13.03 4.81
CA PHE A 6 -14.60 14.37 4.63
C PHE A 6 -13.57 14.71 5.72
N GLN A 7 -13.88 14.44 6.99
CA GLN A 7 -12.96 14.68 8.10
C GLN A 7 -11.66 13.87 7.96
N LEU A 8 -11.77 12.61 7.53
CA LEU A 8 -10.60 11.75 7.30
C LEU A 8 -9.75 12.25 6.14
N GLN A 9 -10.36 12.59 5.01
CA GLN A 9 -9.62 13.14 3.87
C GLN A 9 -8.93 14.46 4.22
N PHE A 10 -9.61 15.35 4.94
CA PHE A 10 -9.02 16.61 5.41
C PHE A 10 -7.84 16.38 6.35
N HIS A 11 -7.98 15.45 7.30
CA HIS A 11 -6.88 15.07 8.20
C HIS A 11 -5.69 14.51 7.41
N LEU A 12 -5.91 13.60 6.47
CA LEU A 12 -4.86 13.01 5.64
C LEU A 12 -4.14 14.06 4.79
N GLU A 13 -4.87 14.99 4.16
CA GLU A 13 -4.26 16.07 3.37
C GLU A 13 -3.43 17.02 4.25
N LYS A 14 -3.92 17.36 5.44
CA LYS A 14 -3.16 18.15 6.42
C LYS A 14 -1.85 17.47 6.79
N GLN A 15 -1.90 16.18 7.15
CA GLN A 15 -0.69 15.44 7.52
C GLN A 15 0.25 15.22 6.34
N ALA A 16 -0.28 14.92 5.15
CA ALA A 16 0.54 14.78 3.96
C ALA A 16 1.31 16.08 3.64
N ASN A 17 0.70 17.25 3.82
CA ASN A 17 1.39 18.53 3.65
C ASN A 17 2.52 18.73 4.67
N ASN A 18 2.27 18.41 5.95
CA ASN A 18 3.30 18.49 6.99
C ASN A 18 4.47 17.53 6.69
N ILE A 19 4.17 16.29 6.30
CA ILE A 19 5.15 15.27 5.94
C ILE A 19 6.01 15.74 4.76
N ARG A 20 5.39 16.30 3.72
CA ARG A 20 6.09 16.76 2.50
C ARG A 20 7.04 17.92 2.77
N GLN A 21 6.73 18.77 3.75
CA GLN A 21 7.59 19.89 4.15
C GLN A 21 8.79 19.46 5.01
N SER A 22 8.81 18.21 5.50
CA SER A 22 9.90 17.72 6.32
C SER A 22 11.19 17.55 5.51
N PRO A 23 12.34 18.04 6.00
CA PRO A 23 13.66 17.75 5.40
C PRO A 23 13.98 16.25 5.30
N ALA A 24 13.32 15.41 6.11
CA ALA A 24 13.51 13.97 6.10
C ALA A 24 12.64 13.24 5.06
N PHE A 25 11.76 13.93 4.34
CA PHE A 25 10.76 13.33 3.45
C PHE A 25 11.36 12.44 2.37
N HIS A 26 12.27 12.97 1.54
CA HIS A 26 12.90 12.18 0.47
C HIS A 26 13.74 11.03 1.03
N THR A 27 14.45 11.27 2.15
CA THR A 27 15.20 10.21 2.85
C THR A 27 14.28 9.09 3.34
N ALA A 28 13.09 9.41 3.85
CA ALA A 28 12.10 8.42 4.25
C ALA A 28 11.59 7.60 3.06
N ILE A 29 11.36 8.22 1.90
CA ILE A 29 10.96 7.49 0.68
C ILE A 29 12.06 6.52 0.22
N VAL A 30 13.33 6.95 0.23
CA VAL A 30 14.47 6.09 -0.14
C VAL A 30 14.55 4.88 0.79
N LYS A 31 14.47 5.10 2.11
CA LYS A 31 14.47 4.02 3.11
C LYS A 31 13.27 3.08 2.95
N HIS A 32 12.09 3.62 2.61
CA HIS A 32 10.92 2.79 2.30
C HIS A 32 11.21 1.86 1.11
N GLY A 33 11.74 2.39 0.01
CA GLY A 33 12.06 1.57 -1.16
C GLY A 33 13.13 0.51 -0.91
N GLU A 34 14.09 0.78 -0.03
CA GLU A 34 15.08 -0.22 0.39
C GLU A 34 14.45 -1.38 1.17
N LEU A 35 13.62 -1.07 2.16
CA LEU A 35 12.90 -2.08 2.94
C LEU A 35 11.90 -2.88 2.08
N LEU A 36 11.17 -2.18 1.21
CA LEU A 36 10.20 -2.80 0.32
C LEU A 36 10.87 -3.73 -0.69
N LYS A 37 12.04 -3.36 -1.22
CA LYS A 37 12.82 -4.18 -2.14
C LYS A 37 13.24 -5.50 -1.51
N GLU A 38 13.64 -5.50 -0.24
CA GLU A 38 14.00 -6.74 0.47
C GLU A 38 12.78 -7.64 0.69
N THR A 39 11.61 -7.06 0.97
CA THR A 39 10.34 -7.81 1.01
C THR A 39 9.97 -8.38 -0.36
N TYR A 40 10.09 -7.57 -1.42
CA TYR A 40 9.78 -7.96 -2.79
C TYR A 40 10.61 -9.16 -3.26
N LYS A 41 11.91 -9.17 -2.96
CA LYS A 41 12.84 -10.24 -3.35
C LYS A 41 12.49 -11.61 -2.76
N LYS A 42 11.86 -11.66 -1.58
CA LYS A 42 11.49 -12.93 -0.93
C LYS A 42 10.43 -13.69 -1.72
N HIS A 43 9.42 -12.98 -2.23
CA HIS A 43 8.33 -13.57 -3.02
C HIS A 43 7.92 -12.69 -4.22
N PRO A 44 8.76 -12.55 -5.26
CA PRO A 44 8.55 -11.55 -6.31
C PRO A 44 7.25 -11.73 -7.09
N LEU A 45 6.86 -12.97 -7.37
CA LEU A 45 5.60 -13.27 -8.09
C LEU A 45 4.36 -12.88 -7.27
N PHE A 46 4.41 -13.06 -5.96
CA PHE A 46 3.33 -12.68 -5.06
C PHE A 46 3.24 -11.15 -4.95
N TYR A 47 4.35 -10.48 -4.62
CA TYR A 47 4.34 -9.03 -4.42
C TYR A 47 4.05 -8.25 -5.71
N LYS A 48 4.48 -8.73 -6.87
CA LYS A 48 4.06 -8.20 -8.17
C LYS A 48 2.53 -8.15 -8.31
N ILE A 49 1.87 -9.23 -7.89
CA ILE A 49 0.42 -9.40 -7.97
C ILE A 49 -0.26 -8.47 -6.95
N ILE A 50 0.19 -8.46 -5.70
CA ILE A 50 -0.42 -7.66 -4.61
C ILE A 50 -0.26 -6.15 -4.84
N PHE A 51 0.87 -5.69 -5.36
CA PHE A 51 1.12 -4.26 -5.58
C PHE A 51 0.37 -3.64 -6.76
N ARG A 52 -0.57 -4.37 -7.36
CA ARG A 52 -1.63 -3.76 -8.15
C ARG A 52 -2.69 -3.18 -7.19
N ASN A 53 -2.98 -1.89 -7.34
CA ASN A 53 -3.81 -1.12 -6.40
C ASN A 53 -5.12 -1.81 -5.99
N SER A 54 -5.89 -2.35 -6.94
CA SER A 54 -7.15 -3.03 -6.62
C SER A 54 -6.97 -4.24 -5.69
N ARG A 55 -5.88 -5.00 -5.84
CA ARG A 55 -5.57 -6.16 -5.01
C ARG A 55 -5.05 -5.74 -3.63
N PHE A 56 -4.24 -4.68 -3.57
CA PHE A 56 -3.83 -4.09 -2.30
C PHE A 56 -5.05 -3.61 -1.49
N ILE A 57 -5.99 -2.91 -2.14
CA ILE A 57 -7.25 -2.48 -1.51
C ILE A 57 -8.05 -3.68 -1.02
N ILE A 58 -8.18 -4.75 -1.81
CA ILE A 58 -8.89 -5.97 -1.39
C ILE A 58 -8.24 -6.58 -0.14
N CYS A 59 -6.92 -6.77 -0.12
CA CYS A 59 -6.22 -7.32 1.04
C CYS A 59 -6.41 -6.45 2.29
N SER A 60 -6.23 -5.13 2.17
CA SER A 60 -6.43 -4.20 3.28
C SER A 60 -7.88 -4.18 3.77
N THR A 61 -8.84 -4.28 2.86
CA THR A 61 -10.28 -4.34 3.18
C THR A 61 -10.66 -5.63 3.88
N ILE A 62 -10.13 -6.79 3.45
CA ILE A 62 -10.33 -8.08 4.12
C ILE A 62 -9.91 -7.98 5.59
N LEU A 63 -8.72 -7.43 5.86
CA LEU A 63 -8.24 -7.23 7.23
C LEU A 63 -9.08 -6.22 8.01
N SER A 64 -9.51 -5.14 7.34
CA SER A 64 -10.37 -4.11 7.94
C SER A 64 -11.71 -4.69 8.37
N ILE A 65 -12.37 -5.48 7.52
CA ILE A 65 -13.62 -6.17 7.86
C ILE A 65 -13.36 -7.19 8.97
N TYR A 66 -12.30 -7.99 8.90
CA TYR A 66 -11.98 -9.00 9.89
C TYR A 66 -11.84 -8.43 11.31
N TYR A 67 -11.13 -7.30 11.46
CA TYR A 67 -10.91 -6.67 12.77
C TYR A 67 -12.08 -5.80 13.26
N HIS A 68 -12.94 -5.27 12.36
CA HIS A 68 -14.11 -4.48 12.77
C HIS A 68 -15.38 -5.32 12.96
N GLN A 69 -15.47 -6.46 12.27
CA GLN A 69 -16.65 -7.31 12.21
C GLN A 69 -16.20 -8.77 12.39
N PRO A 70 -15.94 -9.22 13.64
CA PRO A 70 -15.48 -10.58 13.91
C PRO A 70 -16.44 -11.67 13.41
N THR A 71 -17.72 -11.31 13.26
CA THR A 71 -18.79 -12.15 12.71
C THR A 71 -19.04 -11.91 11.22
N ALA A 72 -18.10 -11.31 10.48
CA ALA A 72 -18.16 -11.29 9.02
C ALA A 72 -17.83 -12.67 8.43
N GLY A 73 -18.43 -12.96 7.29
CA GLY A 73 -18.13 -14.10 6.45
C GLY A 73 -17.60 -13.67 5.08
N LEU A 74 -17.29 -14.66 4.24
CA LEU A 74 -16.79 -14.42 2.88
C LEU A 74 -17.78 -13.62 2.03
N LYS A 75 -19.09 -13.78 2.28
CA LYS A 75 -20.16 -13.04 1.60
C LYS A 75 -20.06 -11.53 1.85
N ASP A 76 -19.59 -11.11 3.01
CA ASP A 76 -19.55 -9.69 3.39
C ASP A 76 -18.39 -8.97 2.68
N ILE A 77 -17.28 -9.68 2.44
CA ILE A 77 -16.20 -9.20 1.55
C ILE A 77 -16.74 -8.98 0.14
N LYS A 78 -17.48 -9.96 -0.40
CA LYS A 78 -18.05 -9.84 -1.76
C LYS A 78 -19.08 -8.72 -1.85
N ALA A 79 -19.98 -8.63 -0.87
CA ALA A 79 -20.98 -7.58 -0.78
C ALA A 79 -20.33 -6.20 -0.71
N PHE A 80 -19.20 -6.06 0.01
CA PHE A 80 -18.47 -4.80 0.06
C PHE A 80 -17.99 -4.35 -1.32
N PHE A 81 -17.55 -5.23 -2.21
CA PHE A 81 -17.03 -4.83 -3.53
C PHE A 81 -18.08 -4.76 -4.64
N LYS A 82 -19.29 -5.30 -4.38
CA LYS A 82 -20.37 -5.33 -5.36
C LYS A 82 -20.75 -3.90 -5.80
N GLY A 83 -20.75 -3.66 -7.11
CA GLY A 83 -21.15 -2.38 -7.70
C GLY A 83 -20.12 -1.24 -7.63
N LYS A 84 -18.93 -1.46 -7.04
CA LYS A 84 -17.92 -0.38 -6.84
C LYS A 84 -16.99 -0.12 -8.03
N ASN A 85 -17.20 -0.75 -9.19
CA ASN A 85 -16.36 -0.65 -10.40
C ASN A 85 -14.83 -0.86 -10.18
N MET A 86 -14.42 -1.44 -9.05
CA MET A 86 -13.01 -1.64 -8.71
C MET A 86 -12.46 -2.97 -9.24
N ILE A 87 -13.30 -4.00 -9.25
CA ILE A 87 -12.99 -5.36 -9.69
C ILE A 87 -14.29 -6.07 -10.09
N SER A 88 -14.25 -6.91 -11.14
CA SER A 88 -15.41 -7.75 -11.48
C SER A 88 -15.59 -8.88 -10.46
N GLU A 89 -16.80 -9.40 -10.32
CA GLU A 89 -17.10 -10.50 -9.38
C GLU A 89 -16.20 -11.73 -9.66
N ASN A 90 -16.05 -12.12 -10.93
CA ASN A 90 -15.17 -13.22 -11.33
C ASN A 90 -13.70 -12.98 -10.95
N SER A 91 -13.23 -11.74 -11.10
CA SER A 91 -11.84 -11.39 -10.75
C SER A 91 -11.63 -11.37 -9.24
N LEU A 92 -12.63 -10.92 -8.47
CA LEU A 92 -12.61 -10.98 -7.01
C LEU A 92 -12.58 -12.43 -6.52
N ASP A 93 -13.43 -13.29 -7.06
CA ASP A 93 -13.48 -14.70 -6.69
C ASP A 93 -12.18 -15.43 -7.04
N SER A 94 -11.62 -15.15 -8.21
CA SER A 94 -10.29 -15.65 -8.60
C SER A 94 -9.19 -15.19 -7.64
N PHE A 95 -9.24 -13.94 -7.20
CA PHE A 95 -8.26 -13.40 -6.27
C PHE A 95 -8.41 -13.94 -4.84
N LEU A 96 -9.64 -14.12 -4.35
CA LEU A 96 -9.91 -14.78 -3.07
C LEU A 96 -9.47 -16.26 -3.12
N PHE A 97 -9.68 -16.95 -4.24
CA PHE A 97 -9.15 -18.29 -4.44
C PHE A 97 -7.62 -18.31 -4.45
N PHE A 98 -6.98 -17.36 -5.12
CA PHE A 98 -5.52 -17.20 -5.10
C PHE A 98 -4.98 -17.03 -3.67
N LEU A 99 -5.61 -16.20 -2.83
CA LEU A 99 -5.22 -16.04 -1.43
C LEU A 99 -5.40 -17.33 -0.60
N ARG A 100 -6.43 -18.13 -0.90
CA ARG A 100 -6.65 -19.43 -0.23
C ARG A 100 -5.59 -20.45 -0.61
N VAL A 101 -5.37 -20.67 -1.90
CA VAL A 101 -4.34 -21.62 -2.39
C VAL A 101 -2.95 -21.19 -1.93
N GLY A 102 -2.70 -19.87 -1.91
CA GLY A 102 -1.47 -19.27 -1.39
C GLY A 102 -1.35 -19.28 0.14
N ARG A 103 -2.23 -19.98 0.87
CA ARG A 103 -2.24 -20.13 2.34
C ARG A 103 -2.23 -18.80 3.11
N ARG A 104 -2.87 -17.77 2.55
CA ARG A 104 -3.01 -16.44 3.15
C ARG A 104 -4.41 -16.16 3.69
N LEU A 105 -5.38 -16.92 3.21
CA LEU A 105 -6.76 -16.86 3.64
C LEU A 105 -7.27 -18.27 3.94
N GLU A 106 -7.74 -18.50 5.15
CA GLU A 106 -8.50 -19.69 5.50
C GLU A 106 -9.99 -19.40 5.34
N VAL A 107 -10.74 -20.37 4.81
CA VAL A 107 -12.19 -20.31 4.71
C VAL A 107 -12.75 -21.63 5.21
N LYS A 108 -13.65 -21.57 6.19
CA LYS A 108 -14.29 -22.74 6.81
C LYS A 108 -15.80 -22.52 6.94
N PRO A 109 -16.63 -23.56 6.81
CA PRO A 109 -18.05 -23.47 7.17
C PRO A 109 -18.20 -23.04 8.63
N CYS A 110 -19.23 -22.24 8.93
CA CYS A 110 -19.60 -21.93 10.30
C CYS A 110 -20.17 -23.19 10.97
N GLU A 111 -19.81 -23.43 12.22
CA GLU A 111 -20.25 -24.60 12.97
C GLU A 111 -21.78 -24.65 13.16
N HIS A 112 -22.40 -23.48 13.30
CA HIS A 112 -23.84 -23.33 13.56
C HIS A 112 -24.69 -23.28 12.27
N ASP A 113 -24.09 -22.85 11.15
CA ASP A 113 -24.73 -22.83 9.84
C ASP A 113 -23.67 -23.14 8.76
N LYS A 114 -23.66 -24.38 8.28
CA LYS A 114 -22.69 -24.86 7.28
C LYS A 114 -22.83 -24.14 5.93
N ARG A 115 -23.93 -23.40 5.68
CA ARG A 115 -24.11 -22.58 4.49
C ARG A 115 -23.32 -21.27 4.57
N GLN A 116 -22.94 -20.84 5.77
CA GLN A 116 -22.14 -19.64 5.98
C GLN A 116 -20.65 -19.98 5.98
N LEU A 117 -19.88 -19.26 5.15
CA LEU A 117 -18.44 -19.41 5.09
C LEU A 117 -17.77 -18.31 5.91
N ARG A 118 -17.11 -18.70 7.00
CA ARG A 118 -16.21 -17.84 7.79
C ARG A 118 -14.86 -17.76 7.11
N TYR A 119 -14.19 -16.62 7.24
CA TYR A 119 -12.82 -16.46 6.78
C TYR A 119 -11.90 -15.99 7.90
N LYS A 120 -10.62 -16.30 7.79
CA LYS A 120 -9.58 -15.84 8.71
C LYS A 120 -8.26 -15.63 7.95
N PRO A 121 -7.58 -14.48 8.10
CA PRO A 121 -6.20 -14.33 7.64
C PRO A 121 -5.28 -15.31 8.37
N THR A 122 -4.39 -15.99 7.65
CA THR A 122 -3.45 -16.94 8.29
C THR A 122 -2.35 -16.19 9.06
N PRO A 123 -1.69 -16.82 10.04
CA PRO A 123 -0.54 -16.21 10.72
C PRO A 123 0.56 -15.74 9.75
N HIS A 124 0.76 -16.50 8.65
CA HIS A 124 1.67 -16.12 7.58
C HIS A 124 1.25 -14.81 6.89
N ALA A 125 -0.03 -14.65 6.54
CA ALA A 125 -0.53 -13.41 5.95
C ALA A 125 -0.42 -12.22 6.89
N LEU A 126 -0.65 -12.42 8.19
CA LEU A 126 -0.50 -11.39 9.21
C LEU A 126 0.96 -10.94 9.34
N ALA A 127 1.91 -11.87 9.34
CA ALA A 127 3.34 -11.55 9.36
C ALA A 127 3.79 -10.77 8.10
N GLU A 128 3.33 -11.16 6.91
CA GLU A 128 3.60 -10.41 5.67
C GLU A 128 2.98 -9.00 5.70
N THR A 129 1.74 -8.89 6.22
CA THR A 129 1.07 -7.61 6.40
C THR A 129 1.87 -6.69 7.33
N GLN A 130 2.31 -7.20 8.47
CA GLN A 130 3.12 -6.44 9.42
C GLN A 130 4.46 -6.02 8.80
N ALA A 131 5.11 -6.87 8.02
CA ALA A 131 6.33 -6.52 7.29
C ALA A 131 6.09 -5.41 6.25
N LEU A 132 4.97 -5.45 5.53
CA LEU A 132 4.58 -4.39 4.59
C LEU A 132 4.33 -3.06 5.30
N ILE A 133 3.57 -3.06 6.41
CA ILE A 133 3.35 -1.84 7.20
C ILE A 133 4.68 -1.32 7.75
N ALA A 134 5.54 -2.20 8.27
CA ALA A 134 6.86 -1.85 8.78
C ALA A 134 7.76 -1.19 7.72
N SER A 135 7.61 -1.55 6.44
CA SER A 135 8.37 -0.93 5.35
C SER A 135 8.07 0.57 5.17
N MET A 136 6.90 1.04 5.60
CA MET A 136 6.52 2.45 5.63
C MET A 136 6.69 3.06 7.03
N ALA A 137 6.33 2.33 8.08
CA ALA A 137 6.40 2.82 9.46
C ALA A 137 7.83 3.10 9.91
N ARG A 138 8.81 2.22 9.61
CA ARG A 138 10.20 2.42 10.05
C ARG A 138 10.83 3.70 9.47
N PRO A 139 10.70 3.99 8.15
CA PRO A 139 11.15 5.28 7.61
C PRO A 139 10.41 6.47 8.22
N TYR A 140 9.13 6.31 8.57
CA TYR A 140 8.32 7.36 9.19
C TYR A 140 8.86 7.82 10.56
N GLN A 141 9.69 7.02 11.24
CA GLN A 141 10.41 7.45 12.45
C GLN A 141 11.22 8.74 12.26
N ALA A 142 11.77 8.97 11.05
CA ALA A 142 12.51 10.20 10.75
C ALA A 142 11.60 11.43 10.57
N LEU A 143 10.32 11.20 10.26
CA LEU A 143 9.29 12.23 10.12
C LEU A 143 8.61 12.56 11.46
N ALA A 144 8.51 11.56 12.34
CA ALA A 144 7.99 11.70 13.70
C ALA A 144 8.95 11.07 14.74
N PRO A 145 10.07 11.74 15.07
CA PRO A 145 11.08 11.23 16.00
C PRO A 145 10.53 10.86 17.39
N GLN A 146 9.45 11.50 17.81
CA GLN A 146 8.78 11.29 19.09
C GLN A 146 7.94 10.02 19.13
N MET A 147 7.58 9.44 17.97
CA MET A 147 6.82 8.18 17.89
C MET A 147 7.76 6.99 18.08
N PRO A 148 7.57 6.08 19.06
CA PRO A 148 8.47 4.95 19.29
C PRO A 148 8.16 3.80 18.32
N ILE A 149 8.39 4.00 17.01
CA ILE A 149 7.91 3.10 15.93
C ILE A 149 8.29 1.64 16.16
N ALA A 150 9.53 1.37 16.59
CA ALA A 150 10.00 0.01 16.82
C ALA A 150 9.18 -0.70 17.92
N ALA A 151 8.86 0.00 19.00
CA ALA A 151 8.04 -0.53 20.08
C ALA A 151 6.58 -0.72 19.64
N LEU A 152 6.02 0.23 18.88
CA LEU A 152 4.66 0.11 18.34
C LEU A 152 4.53 -1.13 17.43
N LEU A 153 5.49 -1.35 16.53
CA LEU A 153 5.50 -2.50 15.63
C LEU A 153 5.68 -3.83 16.37
N ALA A 154 6.26 -3.83 17.57
CA ALA A 154 6.45 -5.01 18.41
C ALA A 154 5.27 -5.30 19.35
N ALA A 155 4.28 -4.41 19.43
CA ALA A 155 3.13 -4.58 20.32
C ALA A 155 2.33 -5.84 19.94
N PRO A 156 1.94 -6.71 20.90
CA PRO A 156 1.19 -7.94 20.62
C PRO A 156 -0.14 -7.71 19.88
N ASP A 157 -0.78 -6.57 20.15
CA ASP A 157 -2.06 -6.15 19.56
C ASP A 157 -1.89 -5.18 18.38
N PHE A 158 -0.67 -5.05 17.83
CA PHE A 158 -0.35 -4.09 16.77
C PHE A 158 -1.35 -4.14 15.61
N LEU A 159 -1.57 -5.32 14.99
CA LEU A 159 -2.44 -5.44 13.83
C LEU A 159 -3.91 -5.14 14.14
N PRO A 160 -4.54 -5.74 15.19
CA PRO A 160 -5.88 -5.34 15.60
C PRO A 160 -6.03 -3.83 15.83
N THR A 161 -5.12 -3.22 16.60
CA THR A 161 -5.21 -1.81 16.98
C THR A 161 -4.93 -0.88 15.80
N PHE A 162 -3.96 -1.21 14.96
CA PHE A 162 -3.68 -0.50 13.70
C PHE A 162 -4.89 -0.54 12.77
N PHE A 163 -5.46 -1.72 12.53
CA PHE A 163 -6.60 -1.86 11.63
C PHE A 163 -7.89 -1.29 12.19
N ALA A 164 -8.06 -1.13 13.50
CA ALA A 164 -9.19 -0.39 14.08
C ALA A 164 -9.22 1.10 13.65
N ALA A 165 -8.07 1.68 13.33
CA ALA A 165 -7.99 3.01 12.74
C ALA A 165 -7.85 2.96 11.21
N TYR A 166 -6.79 2.33 10.70
CA TYR A 166 -6.52 2.24 9.25
C TYR A 166 -7.70 1.67 8.46
N GLY A 167 -8.42 0.71 9.04
CA GLY A 167 -9.58 0.10 8.38
C GLY A 167 -10.74 1.06 8.18
N GLN A 168 -10.84 2.16 8.93
CA GLN A 168 -11.84 3.20 8.66
C GLN A 168 -11.60 3.85 7.29
N LEU A 169 -10.35 3.98 6.86
CA LEU A 169 -10.00 4.50 5.52
C LEU A 169 -10.51 3.56 4.43
N MET A 170 -10.28 2.26 4.60
CA MET A 170 -10.70 1.24 3.64
C MET A 170 -12.23 1.12 3.56
N LEU A 171 -12.89 1.07 4.72
CA LEU A 171 -14.34 0.91 4.83
C LEU A 171 -15.12 2.14 4.35
N LYS A 172 -14.50 3.33 4.38
CA LYS A 172 -15.06 4.59 3.83
C LYS A 172 -14.57 4.91 2.41
N GLU A 173 -13.87 3.96 1.78
CA GLU A 173 -13.41 4.02 0.39
C GLU A 173 -12.49 5.22 0.12
N ILE A 174 -11.53 5.43 1.01
CA ILE A 174 -10.47 6.44 0.87
C ILE A 174 -9.22 5.71 0.37
N TYR A 175 -8.97 5.82 -0.94
CA TYR A 175 -7.88 5.12 -1.63
C TYR A 175 -6.90 6.10 -2.29
N LEU A 176 -5.61 5.78 -2.27
CA LEU A 176 -4.57 6.62 -2.90
C LEU A 176 -4.84 6.90 -4.38
N ILE A 177 -5.39 5.91 -5.11
CA ILE A 177 -5.70 6.06 -6.53
C ILE A 177 -6.73 7.15 -6.82
N ASP A 178 -7.67 7.37 -5.88
CA ASP A 178 -8.72 8.38 -6.01
C ASP A 178 -8.25 9.74 -5.49
N LEU A 179 -7.36 9.73 -4.49
CA LEU A 179 -6.79 10.95 -3.93
C LEU A 179 -5.79 11.58 -4.90
N VAL A 180 -4.95 10.79 -5.57
CA VAL A 180 -3.82 11.28 -6.37
C VAL A 180 -4.06 11.02 -7.86
N GLN A 181 -4.43 12.08 -8.58
CA GLN A 181 -4.59 12.03 -10.03
C GLN A 181 -3.30 11.52 -10.71
N GLN A 182 -3.46 10.82 -11.83
CA GLN A 182 -2.39 10.22 -12.63
C GLN A 182 -1.56 9.12 -11.95
N SER A 183 -1.64 8.93 -10.62
CA SER A 183 -0.98 7.81 -9.92
C SER A 183 -1.42 6.45 -10.48
N GLY A 184 -2.68 6.36 -10.93
CA GLY A 184 -3.26 5.19 -11.59
C GLY A 184 -2.51 4.73 -12.85
N LEU A 185 -1.75 5.59 -13.52
CA LEU A 185 -0.89 5.21 -14.66
C LEU A 185 0.17 4.18 -14.24
N PHE A 186 0.61 4.25 -12.99
CA PHE A 186 1.54 3.32 -12.37
C PHE A 186 0.80 2.26 -11.57
N ILE A 187 0.15 2.65 -10.46
CA ILE A 187 -0.30 1.71 -9.42
C ILE A 187 -1.43 0.77 -9.86
N SER A 188 -2.11 1.06 -10.98
CA SER A 188 -3.10 0.13 -11.55
C SER A 188 -2.48 -1.07 -12.29
N LYS A 189 -1.15 -1.03 -12.52
CA LYS A 189 -0.39 -2.04 -13.25
C LYS A 189 0.38 -2.95 -12.29
N ASP A 190 0.63 -4.19 -12.70
CA ASP A 190 1.46 -5.11 -11.93
C ASP A 190 2.87 -4.51 -11.72
N ALA A 191 3.39 -4.57 -10.49
CA ALA A 191 4.63 -3.92 -10.09
C ALA A 191 4.70 -2.39 -10.34
N GLY A 192 3.61 -1.73 -10.72
CA GLY A 192 3.63 -0.31 -11.06
C GLY A 192 4.00 0.60 -9.89
N HIS A 193 3.62 0.22 -8.65
CA HIS A 193 4.12 0.89 -7.44
C HIS A 193 5.66 0.84 -7.34
N MET A 194 6.28 -0.29 -7.67
CA MET A 194 7.74 -0.43 -7.68
C MET A 194 8.38 0.43 -8.78
N VAL A 195 7.75 0.54 -9.94
CA VAL A 195 8.22 1.41 -11.03
C VAL A 195 8.18 2.88 -10.59
N LEU A 196 7.06 3.35 -10.04
CA LEU A 196 6.92 4.72 -9.52
C LEU A 196 8.00 5.02 -8.47
N LEU A 197 8.15 4.13 -7.48
CA LEU A 197 9.13 4.27 -6.41
C LEU A 197 10.57 4.27 -6.95
N MET A 198 10.88 3.40 -7.90
CA MET A 198 12.21 3.31 -8.50
C MET A 198 12.58 4.57 -9.29
N LEU A 199 11.65 5.14 -10.07
CA LEU A 199 11.89 6.40 -10.79
C LEU A 199 12.18 7.55 -9.82
N HIS A 200 11.37 7.69 -8.77
CA HIS A 200 11.53 8.77 -7.80
C HIS A 200 12.78 8.61 -6.93
N ILE A 201 13.12 7.39 -6.50
CA ILE A 201 14.36 7.13 -5.76
C ILE A 201 15.59 7.40 -6.64
N GLU A 202 15.55 7.02 -7.92
CA GLU A 202 16.66 7.26 -8.83
C GLU A 202 16.88 8.78 -9.02
N SER A 203 15.82 9.58 -9.12
CA SER A 203 15.96 11.05 -9.19
C SER A 203 16.57 11.65 -7.94
N ILE A 204 16.21 11.13 -6.76
CA ILE A 204 16.79 11.58 -5.48
C ILE A 204 18.27 11.23 -5.42
N ARG A 205 18.65 9.99 -5.79
CA ARG A 205 20.03 9.51 -5.73
C ARG A 205 20.95 10.20 -6.73
N GLN A 206 20.45 10.49 -7.93
CA GLN A 206 21.21 11.21 -8.96
C GLN A 206 21.14 12.74 -8.76
N ASN A 207 20.28 13.22 -7.85
CA ASN A 207 19.95 14.63 -7.70
C ASN A 207 19.62 15.30 -9.05
N SER A 208 18.83 14.60 -9.87
CA SER A 208 18.61 14.95 -11.28
C SER A 208 17.25 14.45 -11.76
N PRO A 209 16.50 15.24 -12.57
CA PRO A 209 15.31 14.75 -13.27
C PRO A 209 15.67 13.83 -14.45
N PHE A 210 16.91 13.89 -14.95
CA PHE A 210 17.43 13.02 -16.01
C PHE A 210 17.99 11.75 -15.40
N LEU A 211 17.34 10.63 -15.69
CA LEU A 211 17.69 9.32 -15.16
C LEU A 211 18.42 8.49 -16.22
N LEU A 212 19.64 8.07 -15.89
CA LEU A 212 20.33 7.01 -16.62
C LEU A 212 19.77 5.63 -16.20
N LEU A 213 18.55 5.35 -16.66
CA LEU A 213 17.77 4.20 -16.22
C LEU A 213 17.03 3.54 -17.39
N SER A 214 17.60 2.43 -17.90
CA SER A 214 16.96 1.67 -18.98
C SER A 214 15.73 0.89 -18.51
N SER A 215 14.77 0.70 -19.41
CA SER A 215 13.59 -0.14 -19.13
C SER A 215 13.94 -1.60 -18.80
N ALA A 216 15.09 -2.08 -19.27
CA ALA A 216 15.63 -3.39 -18.89
C ALA A 216 16.03 -3.47 -17.41
N LYS A 217 16.68 -2.42 -16.87
CA LYS A 217 17.06 -2.35 -15.45
C LYS A 217 15.82 -2.27 -14.56
N ILE A 218 14.81 -1.49 -14.97
CA ILE A 218 13.52 -1.40 -14.27
C ILE A 218 12.81 -2.77 -14.28
N ALA A 219 12.70 -3.39 -15.45
CA ALA A 219 12.03 -4.68 -15.63
C ALA A 219 12.64 -5.79 -14.76
N LYS A 220 13.98 -5.89 -14.73
CA LYS A 220 14.71 -6.83 -13.88
C LYS A 220 14.42 -6.60 -12.40
N SER A 221 14.47 -5.34 -11.96
CA SER A 221 14.27 -4.96 -10.56
C SER A 221 12.83 -5.19 -10.09
N CYS A 222 11.87 -5.07 -11.00
CA CYS A 222 10.44 -5.24 -10.74
C CYS A 222 9.91 -6.64 -11.10
N SER A 223 10.74 -7.57 -11.56
CA SER A 223 10.31 -8.92 -11.98
C SER A 223 9.15 -8.92 -13.00
N VAL A 224 9.23 -8.01 -13.98
CA VAL A 224 8.28 -7.88 -15.10
C VAL A 224 9.01 -7.87 -16.44
N SER A 225 8.28 -7.95 -17.56
CA SER A 225 8.89 -7.86 -18.88
C SER A 225 9.23 -6.42 -19.26
N ARG A 226 10.22 -6.24 -20.14
CA ARG A 226 10.56 -4.93 -20.73
C ARG A 226 9.36 -4.29 -21.43
N ALA A 227 8.59 -5.08 -22.18
CA ALA A 227 7.37 -4.62 -22.84
C ALA A 227 6.29 -4.15 -21.84
N HIS A 228 6.27 -4.68 -20.61
CA HIS A 228 5.38 -4.19 -19.57
C HIS A 228 5.82 -2.81 -19.07
N VAL A 229 7.11 -2.64 -18.77
CA VAL A 229 7.67 -1.36 -18.33
C VAL A 229 7.48 -0.29 -19.40
N ASN A 230 7.80 -0.60 -20.67
CA ASN A 230 7.65 0.37 -21.76
C ASN A 230 6.20 0.86 -21.89
N ARG A 231 5.19 0.00 -21.67
CA ARG A 231 3.78 0.43 -21.67
C ARG A 231 3.45 1.38 -20.53
N ILE A 232 4.05 1.20 -19.35
CA ILE A 232 3.90 2.14 -18.22
C ILE A 232 4.53 3.48 -18.58
N LEU A 233 5.79 3.46 -19.06
CA LEU A 233 6.53 4.67 -19.43
C LEU A 233 5.82 5.44 -20.55
N GLN A 234 5.37 4.78 -21.61
CA GLN A 234 4.60 5.40 -22.70
C GLN A 234 3.28 6.01 -22.22
N ALA A 235 2.59 5.39 -21.27
CA ALA A 235 1.35 5.94 -20.72
C ALA A 235 1.63 7.20 -19.87
N ALA A 236 2.71 7.19 -19.09
CA ALA A 236 3.18 8.34 -18.33
C ALA A 236 3.65 9.49 -19.24
N GLU A 237 4.37 9.16 -20.32
CA GLU A 237 4.83 10.11 -21.33
C GLU A 237 3.67 10.80 -22.04
N LYS A 238 2.68 10.04 -22.51
CA LYS A 238 1.44 10.57 -23.10
C LYS A 238 0.66 11.48 -22.15
N SER A 239 0.84 11.32 -20.84
CA SER A 239 0.19 12.13 -19.81
C SER A 239 1.06 13.30 -19.34
N GLY A 240 2.23 13.51 -19.95
CA GLY A 240 3.14 14.61 -19.65
C GLY A 240 3.89 14.47 -18.33
N LEU A 241 4.00 13.26 -17.77
CA LEU A 241 4.75 13.02 -16.53
C LEU A 241 6.26 12.87 -16.76
N LEU A 242 6.66 12.35 -17.91
CA LEU A 242 8.06 12.10 -18.24
C LEU A 242 8.26 12.14 -19.75
N THR A 243 9.51 12.12 -20.19
CA THR A 243 9.89 11.84 -21.59
C THR A 243 10.93 10.73 -21.63
N THR A 244 10.98 9.99 -22.73
CA THR A 244 11.96 8.92 -22.95
C THR A 244 12.79 9.17 -24.20
N THR A 245 14.11 9.19 -24.05
CA THR A 245 15.06 9.36 -25.16
C THR A 245 15.82 8.06 -25.39
N ASN A 246 15.72 7.51 -26.61
CA ASN A 246 16.39 6.28 -27.05
C ASN A 246 16.18 5.05 -26.13
N ASN A 247 15.11 5.01 -25.33
CA ASN A 247 14.83 3.96 -24.32
C ASN A 247 15.91 3.80 -23.22
N VAL A 248 16.82 4.77 -23.07
CA VAL A 248 17.94 4.72 -22.12
C VAL A 248 17.87 5.86 -21.11
N VAL A 249 17.43 7.03 -21.55
CA VAL A 249 17.28 8.22 -20.69
C VAL A 249 15.80 8.46 -20.45
N ILE A 250 15.44 8.66 -19.18
CA ILE A 250 14.10 9.09 -18.76
C ILE A 250 14.25 10.45 -18.12
N GLU A 251 13.57 11.47 -18.63
CA GLU A 251 13.49 12.79 -17.99
C GLU A 251 12.13 12.89 -17.27
N LEU A 252 12.17 13.18 -15.98
CA LEU A 252 10.97 13.37 -15.17
C LEU A 252 10.53 14.84 -15.20
N ASN A 253 9.27 15.08 -15.55
CA ASN A 253 8.70 16.43 -15.56
C ASN A 253 8.28 16.87 -14.15
N SER A 254 8.10 18.16 -13.92
CA SER A 254 7.62 18.70 -12.64
C SER A 254 6.29 18.08 -12.19
N SER A 255 5.41 17.75 -13.14
CA SER A 255 4.14 17.06 -12.89
C SER A 255 4.33 15.67 -12.26
N PHE A 256 5.39 14.94 -12.61
CA PHE A 256 5.74 13.68 -11.96
C PHE A 256 6.13 13.88 -10.51
N PHE A 257 6.98 14.87 -10.21
CA PHE A 257 7.38 15.16 -8.83
C PHE A 257 6.18 15.55 -7.97
N ILE A 258 5.32 16.45 -8.47
CA ILE A 258 4.08 16.84 -7.78
C ILE A 258 3.21 15.62 -7.48
N MET A 259 3.02 14.74 -8.46
CA MET A 259 2.22 13.52 -8.30
C MET A 259 2.88 12.53 -7.33
N ALA A 260 4.16 12.22 -7.51
CA ALA A 260 4.88 11.23 -6.73
C ALA A 260 5.03 11.65 -5.26
N GLU A 261 5.39 12.90 -5.00
CA GLU A 261 5.51 13.42 -3.64
C GLU A 261 4.14 13.50 -2.94
N ARG A 262 3.09 13.89 -3.66
CA ARG A 262 1.73 13.82 -3.13
C ARG A 262 1.32 12.39 -2.81
N TYR A 263 1.63 11.43 -3.69
CA TYR A 263 1.37 10.01 -3.46
C TYR A 263 2.08 9.49 -2.21
N PHE A 264 3.39 9.70 -2.07
CA PHE A 264 4.14 9.17 -0.93
C PHE A 264 3.81 9.89 0.38
N SER A 265 3.56 11.20 0.36
CA SER A 265 3.15 11.94 1.56
C SER A 265 1.79 11.48 2.07
N LEU A 266 0.81 11.26 1.18
CA LEU A 266 -0.47 10.66 1.56
C LEU A 266 -0.32 9.20 2.02
N TYR A 267 0.57 8.43 1.39
CA TYR A 267 0.80 7.04 1.81
C TYR A 267 1.39 6.97 3.22
N PHE A 268 2.35 7.85 3.56
CA PHE A 268 2.83 7.99 4.93
C PHE A 268 1.73 8.44 5.89
N ALA A 269 0.93 9.45 5.53
CA ALA A 269 -0.18 9.92 6.36
C ALA A 269 -1.23 8.83 6.64
N MET A 270 -1.53 7.98 5.65
CA MET A 270 -2.44 6.84 5.85
C MET A 270 -1.87 5.80 6.83
N VAL A 271 -0.56 5.55 6.79
CA VAL A 271 0.11 4.62 7.72
C VAL A 271 0.20 5.24 9.12
N GLU A 272 0.55 6.52 9.22
CA GLU A 272 0.52 7.31 10.45
C GLU A 272 -0.85 7.22 11.13
N PHE A 273 -1.94 7.38 10.39
CA PHE A 273 -3.30 7.30 10.95
C PHE A 273 -3.58 5.98 11.69
N GLY A 274 -3.01 4.87 11.20
CA GLY A 274 -3.05 3.59 11.91
C GLY A 274 -2.11 3.55 13.12
N LEU A 275 -0.90 4.11 12.99
CA LEU A 275 0.12 4.15 14.05
C LEU A 275 -0.29 5.02 15.24
N GLU A 276 -0.92 6.18 15.03
CA GLU A 276 -1.42 7.07 16.09
C GLU A 276 -2.36 6.30 17.03
N ARG A 277 -3.22 5.45 16.49
CA ARG A 277 -4.11 4.62 17.30
C ARG A 277 -3.36 3.64 18.18
N VAL A 278 -2.32 2.99 17.64
CA VAL A 278 -1.47 2.07 18.41
C VAL A 278 -0.73 2.83 19.51
N TRP A 279 -0.22 4.02 19.21
CA TRP A 279 0.52 4.83 20.18
C TRP A 279 -0.36 5.30 21.35
N HIS A 280 -1.58 5.76 21.07
CA HIS A 280 -2.47 6.28 22.11
C HIS A 280 -3.28 5.20 22.83
N THR A 281 -3.16 3.93 22.45
CA THR A 281 -3.81 2.82 23.16
C THR A 281 -2.88 2.35 24.28
N PRO A 282 -3.33 2.29 25.54
CA PRO A 282 -2.53 1.75 26.62
C PRO A 282 -2.12 0.31 26.29
N GLN A 283 -0.81 0.05 26.24
CA GLN A 283 -0.33 -1.33 26.14
C GLN A 283 -0.72 -2.03 27.43
N ALA A 284 -1.55 -3.08 27.34
CA ALA A 284 -1.88 -3.88 28.50
C ALA A 284 -0.57 -4.44 29.06
N ALA A 285 -0.21 -4.03 30.29
CA ALA A 285 0.93 -4.60 30.99
C ALA A 285 0.71 -6.12 31.09
N GLU A 286 1.71 -6.91 30.67
CA GLU A 286 1.71 -8.35 30.94
C GLU A 286 1.48 -8.58 32.44
N PRO A 287 0.59 -9.50 32.86
CA PRO A 287 0.56 -9.92 34.24
C PRO A 287 1.92 -10.56 34.57
N ARG A 288 2.61 -9.98 35.56
CA ARG A 288 3.85 -10.51 36.14
C ARG A 288 3.65 -11.91 36.70
#